data_AF-A0A537XLJ7-F1
#
_entry.id   AF-A0A537XLJ7-F1
#
_cell.length_a   1.000
_cell.length_b   1.000
_cell.length_c   1.000
_cell.angle_alpha   90.00
_cell.angle_beta   90.00
_cell.angle_gamma   90.00
#
_symmetry.space_group_name_H-M   'P 1'
#
loop_
_entity.id
_entity.type
_entity.pdbx_description
1 polymer ?
#
loop_
_entity_poly.entity_id
_entity_poly.type
_entity_poly.pdbx_seq_one_letter_code
_entity_poly.pdbx_strand_id
1 'polypeptide(L)'
;MCAHYVRAILFAVTVLLSAMTAAAAAQLRIVAIGASNTQGWYVGKQGAYPAKLEALLKAKGIDAQVINAGVPFDTTAGMLKRIDSDVPSGTDIVILQPGANDRRFLGTKEQRAANIATMERQLRSRSIKVIVYDEEIPLRYYAFDFIHLTSEGHAMIAATLLPRIMTTINRHP
;
A
#
# COMPACT_ATOMS: atom_id res chain seq x y z
N MET A 1 26.20 32.28 49.04
CA MET A 1 26.69 31.26 48.07
C MET A 1 25.68 30.13 47.77
N CYS A 2 24.72 29.78 48.64
CA CYS A 2 23.75 28.69 48.39
C CYS A 2 22.62 28.97 47.37
N ALA A 3 22.23 30.22 47.11
CA ALA A 3 21.06 30.54 46.28
C ALA A 3 21.30 30.40 44.76
N HIS A 4 22.56 30.45 44.31
CA HIS A 4 22.90 30.35 42.87
C HIS A 4 22.89 28.91 42.35
N TYR A 5 23.18 27.93 43.21
CA TYR A 5 23.16 26.51 42.83
C TYR A 5 21.73 25.97 42.65
N VAL A 6 20.77 26.45 43.46
CA VAL A 6 19.36 26.01 43.38
C VAL A 6 18.70 26.49 42.07
N ARG A 7 19.02 27.69 41.59
CA ARG A 7 18.54 28.22 40.30
C ARG A 7 19.14 27.52 39.09
N ALA A 8 20.41 27.13 39.15
CA ALA A 8 21.08 26.40 38.07
C ALA A 8 20.54 24.96 37.92
N ILE A 9 20.22 24.30 39.03
CA ILE A 9 19.63 22.95 39.04
C ILE A 9 18.18 22.98 38.50
N LEU A 10 17.38 24.01 38.85
CA LEU A 10 16.00 24.14 38.36
C LEU A 10 15.93 24.38 36.84
N PHE A 11 16.90 25.10 36.27
CA PHE A 11 17.01 25.34 34.83
C PHE A 11 17.48 24.08 34.06
N ALA A 12 18.37 23.28 34.65
CA ALA A 12 18.82 22.03 34.06
C ALA A 12 17.71 20.95 33.99
N VAL A 13 16.84 20.90 35.00
CA VAL A 13 15.71 19.94 35.05
C VAL A 13 14.59 20.31 34.05
N THR A 14 14.38 21.60 33.77
CA THR A 14 13.35 22.06 32.82
C THR A 14 13.77 21.88 31.36
N VAL A 15 15.05 21.95 31.03
CA VAL A 15 15.55 21.68 29.66
C VAL A 15 15.49 20.18 29.31
N LEU A 16 15.63 19.29 30.29
CA LEU A 16 15.56 17.84 30.08
C LEU A 16 14.14 17.28 29.84
N LEU A 17 13.08 17.98 30.28
CA LEU A 17 11.70 17.52 30.04
C LEU A 17 11.14 17.91 28.66
N SER A 18 11.78 18.84 27.94
CA SER A 18 11.31 19.31 26.63
C SER A 18 11.74 18.44 25.45
N ALA A 19 12.52 17.37 25.69
CA ALA A 19 13.15 16.57 24.64
C ALA A 19 12.42 15.25 24.31
N MET A 20 11.28 14.93 24.94
CA MET A 20 10.55 13.67 24.73
C MET A 20 9.11 13.86 24.29
N THR A 21 8.88 14.70 23.29
CA THR A 21 7.70 14.57 22.43
C THR A 21 8.16 14.39 21.00
N ALA A 22 8.95 13.32 20.75
CA ALA A 22 9.00 12.76 19.42
C ALA A 22 7.57 12.28 19.11
N ALA A 23 6.81 13.09 18.36
CA ALA A 23 5.54 12.67 17.80
C ALA A 23 5.83 11.39 17.02
N ALA A 24 5.40 10.24 17.55
CA ALA A 24 5.50 8.99 16.83
C ALA A 24 4.78 9.19 15.50
N ALA A 25 5.52 9.15 14.40
CA ALA A 25 4.93 9.28 13.07
C ALA A 25 3.84 8.21 12.96
N ALA A 26 2.63 8.62 12.57
CA ALA A 26 1.53 7.68 12.42
C ALA A 26 1.92 6.58 11.42
N GLN A 27 1.65 5.33 11.76
CA GLN A 27 1.92 4.18 10.89
C GLN A 27 1.22 4.37 9.54
N LEU A 28 1.96 4.25 8.44
CA LEU A 28 1.45 4.38 7.08
C LEU A 28 0.51 3.22 6.76
N ARG A 29 -0.75 3.48 6.42
CA ARG A 29 -1.77 2.47 6.14
C ARG A 29 -1.99 2.35 4.64
N ILE A 30 -1.58 1.22 4.07
CA ILE A 30 -1.68 0.92 2.65
C ILE A 30 -2.69 -0.22 2.45
N VAL A 31 -3.61 -0.09 1.51
CA VAL A 31 -4.46 -1.19 1.06
C VAL A 31 -4.10 -1.59 -0.36
N ALA A 32 -3.80 -2.86 -0.57
CA ALA A 32 -3.64 -3.44 -1.90
C ALA A 32 -4.93 -4.15 -2.29
N ILE A 33 -5.68 -3.57 -3.23
CA ILE A 33 -6.91 -4.16 -3.76
C ILE A 33 -6.66 -4.75 -5.15
N GLY A 34 -7.12 -5.98 -5.35
CA GLY A 34 -6.98 -6.68 -6.62
C GLY A 34 -7.53 -8.09 -6.56
N ALA A 35 -7.05 -8.97 -7.43
CA ALA A 35 -7.57 -10.32 -7.58
C ALA A 35 -6.65 -11.40 -6.95
N SER A 36 -6.51 -12.54 -7.64
CA SER A 36 -5.76 -13.71 -7.18
C SER A 36 -4.26 -13.46 -7.01
N ASN A 37 -3.64 -12.61 -7.84
CA ASN A 37 -2.24 -12.20 -7.65
C ASN A 37 -2.07 -11.26 -6.44
N THR A 38 -3.02 -10.36 -6.17
CA THR A 38 -2.98 -9.59 -4.92
C THR A 38 -3.15 -10.51 -3.71
N GLN A 39 -4.06 -11.48 -3.77
CA GLN A 39 -4.29 -12.44 -2.70
C GLN A 39 -3.05 -13.34 -2.43
N GLY A 40 -2.35 -13.76 -3.49
CA GLY A 40 -1.21 -14.66 -3.41
C GLY A 40 -1.53 -16.12 -3.76
N TRP A 41 -2.34 -16.37 -4.80
CA TRP A 41 -2.89 -17.69 -5.16
C TRP A 41 -1.94 -18.89 -5.02
N TYR A 42 -0.70 -18.82 -5.54
CA TYR A 42 0.28 -19.92 -5.42
C TYR A 42 1.34 -19.73 -4.33
N VAL A 43 1.43 -18.53 -3.76
CA VAL A 43 2.55 -18.16 -2.87
C VAL A 43 2.10 -17.88 -1.44
N GLY A 44 0.79 -17.94 -1.18
CA GLY A 44 0.16 -17.52 0.05
C GLY A 44 0.29 -16.02 0.30
N LYS A 45 -0.41 -15.53 1.34
CA LYS A 45 -0.42 -14.09 1.67
C LYS A 45 0.97 -13.51 1.96
N GLN A 46 1.85 -14.29 2.59
CA GLN A 46 3.22 -13.87 2.92
C GLN A 46 4.16 -13.86 1.71
N GLY A 47 3.89 -14.70 0.71
CA GLY A 47 4.62 -14.68 -0.55
C GLY A 47 4.07 -13.67 -1.56
N ALA A 48 2.90 -13.09 -1.31
CA ALA A 48 2.28 -12.09 -2.18
C ALA A 48 3.01 -10.74 -2.10
N TYR A 49 2.86 -9.93 -3.15
CA TYR A 49 3.52 -8.62 -3.22
C TYR A 49 3.14 -7.67 -2.07
N PRO A 50 1.93 -7.68 -1.46
CA PRO A 50 1.62 -6.79 -0.34
C PRO A 50 2.52 -7.03 0.87
N ALA A 51 2.71 -8.29 1.28
CA ALA A 51 3.58 -8.63 2.41
C ALA A 51 5.06 -8.36 2.09
N LYS A 52 5.50 -8.65 0.86
CA LYS A 52 6.85 -8.32 0.41
C LYS A 52 7.10 -6.82 0.40
N LEU A 53 6.12 -6.01 -0.03
CA LEU A 53 6.20 -4.56 -0.01
C LEU A 53 6.28 -4.02 1.42
N GLU A 54 5.47 -4.55 2.35
CA GLU A 54 5.56 -4.19 3.77
C GLU A 54 6.97 -4.44 4.33
N ALA A 55 7.55 -5.61 4.04
CA ALA A 55 8.91 -5.94 4.46
C ALA A 55 9.96 -4.99 3.86
N LEU A 56 9.81 -4.61 2.58
CA LEU A 56 10.70 -3.65 1.93
C LEU A 56 10.58 -2.24 2.53
N LEU A 57 9.36 -1.78 2.84
CA LEU A 57 9.12 -0.49 3.50
C LEU A 57 9.74 -0.47 4.90
N LYS A 58 9.54 -1.54 5.68
CA LYS A 58 10.18 -1.71 6.99
C LYS A 58 11.71 -1.68 6.91
N ALA A 59 12.29 -2.33 5.91
CA ALA A 59 13.74 -2.29 5.66
C ALA A 59 14.25 -0.88 5.27
N LYS A 60 13.36 0.02 4.84
CA LYS A 60 13.65 1.44 4.61
C LYS A 60 13.36 2.33 5.82
N GLY A 61 13.04 1.76 6.98
CA GLY A 61 12.72 2.49 8.19
C GLY A 61 11.33 3.14 8.16
N ILE A 62 10.45 2.72 7.25
CA ILE A 62 9.08 3.21 7.15
C ILE A 62 8.20 2.26 7.96
N ASP A 63 7.56 2.77 9.02
CA ASP A 63 6.51 2.05 9.73
C ASP A 63 5.25 2.05 8.87
N ALA A 64 4.97 0.91 8.22
CA ALA A 64 3.84 0.74 7.33
C ALA A 64 3.12 -0.58 7.61
N GLN A 65 1.80 -0.56 7.43
CA GLN A 65 0.94 -1.73 7.35
C GLN A 65 0.38 -1.82 5.93
N VAL A 66 0.57 -2.96 5.26
CA VAL A 66 0.06 -3.23 3.91
C VAL A 66 -1.03 -4.31 3.99
N ILE A 67 -2.28 -3.87 3.96
CA ILE A 67 -3.46 -4.73 4.01
C ILE A 67 -3.69 -5.36 2.63
N ASN A 68 -3.78 -6.68 2.60
CA ASN A 68 -4.10 -7.45 1.39
C ASN A 68 -5.62 -7.62 1.23
N ALA A 69 -6.20 -6.90 0.27
CA ALA A 69 -7.59 -7.00 -0.14
C ALA A 69 -7.73 -7.70 -1.51
N GLY A 70 -6.98 -8.78 -1.72
CA GLY A 70 -7.07 -9.62 -2.91
C GLY A 70 -8.23 -10.62 -2.85
N VAL A 71 -9.09 -10.62 -3.86
CA VAL A 71 -10.21 -11.58 -4.00
C VAL A 71 -10.07 -12.31 -5.33
N PRO A 72 -9.79 -13.63 -5.34
CA PRO A 72 -9.66 -14.37 -6.59
C PRO A 72 -10.85 -14.22 -7.53
N PHE A 73 -10.57 -14.23 -8.82
CA PHE A 73 -11.56 -14.07 -9.91
C PHE A 73 -12.23 -12.69 -9.99
N ASP A 74 -11.91 -11.74 -9.12
CA ASP A 74 -12.45 -10.38 -9.24
C ASP A 74 -12.12 -9.73 -10.58
N THR A 75 -13.13 -9.11 -11.19
CA THR A 75 -13.01 -8.11 -12.24
C THR A 75 -12.99 -6.71 -11.62
N THR A 76 -12.70 -5.68 -12.41
CA THR A 76 -12.81 -4.29 -11.93
C THR A 76 -14.21 -3.92 -11.46
N ALA A 77 -15.25 -4.55 -12.00
CA ALA A 77 -16.62 -4.37 -11.52
C ALA A 77 -16.82 -4.98 -10.12
N GLY A 78 -16.20 -6.13 -9.84
CA GLY A 78 -16.18 -6.74 -8.51
C GLY A 78 -15.43 -5.88 -7.49
N MET A 79 -14.23 -5.41 -7.86
CA MET A 79 -13.43 -4.51 -7.02
C MET A 79 -14.21 -3.21 -6.70
N LEU A 80 -14.85 -2.60 -7.69
CA LEU A 80 -15.65 -1.38 -7.50
C LEU A 80 -16.81 -1.60 -6.51
N LYS A 81 -17.46 -2.77 -6.52
CA LYS A 81 -18.56 -3.07 -5.59
C LYS A 81 -18.13 -3.16 -4.12
N ARG A 82 -16.86 -3.50 -3.85
CA ARG A 82 -16.33 -3.70 -2.49
C ARG A 82 -15.32 -2.63 -2.06
N ILE A 83 -15.08 -1.61 -2.88
CA ILE A 83 -14.03 -0.63 -2.61
C ILE A 83 -14.24 0.11 -1.28
N ASP A 84 -15.49 0.37 -0.91
CA ASP A 84 -15.81 1.06 0.34
C ASP A 84 -15.67 0.17 1.58
N SER A 85 -15.99 -1.12 1.48
CA SER A 85 -15.81 -2.07 2.60
C SER A 85 -14.34 -2.43 2.80
N ASP A 86 -13.59 -2.58 1.71
CA ASP A 86 -12.25 -3.16 1.76
C ASP A 86 -11.16 -2.10 1.95
N VAL A 87 -11.49 -0.84 1.70
CA VAL A 87 -10.65 0.30 2.01
C VAL A 87 -11.28 1.02 3.20
N PRO A 88 -10.85 0.77 4.45
CA PRO A 88 -11.40 1.44 5.63
C PRO A 88 -10.95 2.91 5.73
N SER A 89 -11.59 3.66 6.62
CA SER A 89 -11.14 5.00 7.01
C SER A 89 -9.70 4.97 7.57
N GLY A 90 -8.97 6.07 7.40
CA GLY A 90 -7.56 6.16 7.78
C GLY A 90 -6.60 5.42 6.84
N THR A 91 -7.04 4.94 5.67
CA THR A 91 -6.12 4.46 4.64
C THR A 91 -5.43 5.64 3.97
N ASP A 92 -4.11 5.63 3.89
CA ASP A 92 -3.32 6.71 3.27
C ASP A 92 -3.13 6.47 1.76
N ILE A 93 -2.87 5.21 1.39
CA ILE A 93 -2.56 4.82 0.02
C ILE A 93 -3.34 3.57 -0.36
N VAL A 94 -3.91 3.57 -1.57
CA VAL A 94 -4.41 2.36 -2.22
C VAL A 94 -3.53 2.00 -3.41
N ILE A 95 -3.12 0.73 -3.46
CA ILE A 95 -2.57 0.09 -4.65
C ILE A 95 -3.73 -0.64 -5.33
N LEU A 96 -4.18 -0.10 -6.46
CA LEU A 96 -5.23 -0.70 -7.28
C LEU A 96 -4.57 -1.57 -8.36
N GLN A 97 -4.75 -2.89 -8.28
CA GLN A 97 -4.24 -3.86 -9.25
C GLN A 97 -5.43 -4.46 -10.02
N PRO A 98 -5.82 -3.89 -11.18
CA PRO A 98 -7.05 -4.28 -11.86
C PRO A 98 -6.96 -5.67 -12.51
N GLY A 99 -5.74 -6.06 -12.90
CA GLY A 99 -5.47 -7.37 -13.49
C GLY A 99 -6.14 -7.59 -14.85
N ALA A 100 -6.22 -8.87 -15.22
CA ALA A 100 -6.67 -9.32 -16.54
C ALA A 100 -8.03 -10.03 -16.55
N ASN A 101 -8.71 -10.12 -15.41
CA ASN A 101 -9.95 -10.89 -15.27
C ASN A 101 -11.12 -10.31 -16.06
N ASP A 102 -11.20 -8.98 -16.23
CA ASP A 102 -12.19 -8.36 -17.12
C ASP A 102 -12.11 -8.98 -18.51
N ARG A 103 -10.91 -9.06 -19.10
CA ARG A 103 -10.71 -9.72 -20.40
C ARG A 103 -11.06 -11.21 -20.36
N ARG A 104 -10.67 -11.91 -19.28
CA ARG A 104 -10.93 -13.35 -19.11
C ARG A 104 -12.42 -13.68 -19.02
N PHE A 105 -13.20 -12.76 -18.46
CA PHE A 105 -14.63 -12.93 -18.19
C PHE A 105 -15.49 -12.01 -19.07
N LEU A 106 -15.05 -11.75 -20.30
CA LEU A 106 -15.81 -11.07 -21.36
C LEU A 106 -16.22 -9.61 -21.05
N GLY A 107 -15.54 -8.96 -20.12
CA GLY A 107 -15.62 -7.52 -19.88
C GLY A 107 -14.90 -6.71 -20.97
N THR A 108 -15.45 -5.54 -21.31
CA THR A 108 -14.88 -4.65 -22.32
C THR A 108 -13.75 -3.79 -21.75
N LYS A 109 -12.87 -3.29 -22.63
CA LYS A 109 -11.79 -2.38 -22.22
C LYS A 109 -12.37 -1.06 -21.69
N GLU A 110 -13.47 -0.61 -22.27
CA GLU A 110 -14.19 0.61 -21.92
C GLU A 110 -14.80 0.49 -20.52
N GLN A 111 -15.46 -0.63 -20.22
CA GLN A 111 -16.03 -0.88 -18.90
C GLN A 111 -14.94 -0.95 -17.84
N ARG A 112 -13.84 -1.66 -18.14
CA ARG A 112 -12.67 -1.76 -17.26
C ARG A 112 -12.10 -0.39 -16.93
N ALA A 113 -11.88 0.45 -17.95
CA ALA A 113 -11.37 1.80 -17.78
C ALA A 113 -12.33 2.68 -16.96
N ALA A 114 -13.63 2.60 -17.23
CA ALA A 114 -14.66 3.34 -16.49
C ALA A 114 -14.70 2.94 -15.01
N ASN A 115 -14.57 1.65 -14.70
CA ASN A 115 -14.52 1.14 -13.32
C ASN A 115 -13.27 1.64 -12.59
N ILE A 116 -12.10 1.56 -13.22
CA ILE A 116 -10.84 2.07 -12.65
C ILE A 116 -10.95 3.56 -12.35
N ALA A 117 -11.39 4.36 -13.32
CA ALA A 117 -11.57 5.80 -13.15
C ALA A 117 -12.56 6.13 -12.03
N THR A 118 -13.61 5.32 -11.86
CA THR A 118 -14.60 5.50 -10.79
C THR A 118 -14.03 5.18 -9.42
N MET A 119 -13.31 4.07 -9.26
CA MET A 119 -12.59 3.75 -8.02
C MET A 119 -11.57 4.84 -7.67
N GLU A 120 -10.80 5.33 -8.64
CA GLU A 120 -9.86 6.42 -8.40
C GLU A 120 -10.56 7.69 -7.89
N ARG A 121 -11.68 8.09 -8.48
CA ARG A 121 -12.45 9.26 -8.00
C ARG A 121 -12.96 9.05 -6.57
N GLN A 122 -13.55 7.89 -6.27
CA GLN A 122 -14.08 7.58 -4.93
C GLN A 122 -12.99 7.56 -3.86
N LEU A 123 -11.83 6.99 -4.17
CA LEU A 123 -10.70 6.97 -3.24
C LEU A 123 -10.12 8.36 -3.03
N ARG A 124 -9.94 9.14 -4.11
CA ARG A 124 -9.40 10.50 -4.02
C ARG A 124 -10.36 11.46 -3.30
N SER A 125 -11.67 11.30 -3.44
CA SER A 125 -12.65 12.09 -2.67
C SER A 125 -12.60 11.80 -1.16
N ARG A 126 -11.99 10.68 -0.77
CA ARG A 126 -11.69 10.31 0.62
C ARG A 126 -10.28 10.74 1.04
N SER A 127 -9.61 11.56 0.24
CA SER A 127 -8.22 12.01 0.43
C SER A 127 -7.18 10.89 0.41
N ILE A 128 -7.50 9.76 -0.22
CA ILE A 128 -6.60 8.61 -0.34
C ILE A 128 -5.76 8.76 -1.60
N LYS A 129 -4.44 8.58 -1.48
CA LYS A 129 -3.53 8.58 -2.63
C LYS A 129 -3.67 7.24 -3.37
N VAL A 130 -3.82 7.27 -4.70
CA VAL A 130 -4.03 6.04 -5.50
C VAL A 130 -2.85 5.77 -6.41
N ILE A 131 -2.37 4.54 -6.36
CA ILE A 131 -1.37 3.97 -7.26
C ILE A 131 -2.05 2.87 -8.07
N VAL A 132 -2.33 3.13 -9.35
CA VAL A 132 -2.76 2.08 -10.27
C VAL A 132 -1.53 1.30 -10.72
N TYR A 133 -1.53 -0.01 -10.46
CA TYR A 133 -0.50 -0.96 -10.90
C TYR A 133 -1.10 -1.87 -11.98
N ASP A 134 -0.90 -1.47 -13.23
CA ASP A 134 -1.47 -2.11 -14.42
C ASP A 134 -0.42 -2.27 -15.53
N GLU A 135 0.76 -2.73 -15.13
CA GLU A 135 1.92 -2.87 -16.00
C GLU A 135 1.97 -4.27 -16.63
N GLU A 136 2.60 -4.37 -17.80
CA GLU A 136 2.88 -5.67 -18.41
C GLU A 136 3.95 -6.40 -17.61
N ILE A 137 3.67 -7.64 -17.24
CA ILE A 137 4.60 -8.48 -16.47
C ILE A 137 5.34 -9.41 -17.44
N PRO A 138 6.68 -9.45 -17.41
CA PRO A 138 7.45 -10.39 -18.23
C PRO A 138 7.08 -11.86 -18.00
N LEU A 139 7.04 -12.66 -19.07
CA LEU A 139 6.60 -14.07 -19.04
C LEU A 139 7.34 -14.94 -18.00
N ARG A 140 8.63 -14.67 -17.74
CA ARG A 140 9.43 -15.41 -16.76
C ARG A 140 8.88 -15.39 -15.34
N TYR A 141 8.05 -14.41 -15.01
CA TYR A 141 7.48 -14.23 -13.67
C TYR A 141 6.15 -14.94 -13.47
N TYR A 142 5.57 -15.51 -14.52
CA TYR A 142 4.35 -16.31 -14.41
C TYR A 142 4.67 -17.74 -13.98
N ALA A 143 3.76 -18.31 -13.19
CA ALA A 143 3.71 -19.72 -12.92
C ALA A 143 3.27 -20.50 -14.17
N PHE A 144 3.21 -21.84 -14.03
CA PHE A 144 2.89 -22.76 -15.11
C PHE A 144 1.54 -22.51 -15.81
N ASP A 145 0.62 -21.78 -15.19
CA ASP A 145 -0.70 -21.48 -15.75
C ASP A 145 -0.76 -20.17 -16.55
N PHE A 146 0.36 -19.43 -16.64
CA PHE A 146 0.46 -18.15 -17.36
C PHE A 146 -0.55 -17.08 -16.91
N ILE A 147 -1.09 -17.21 -15.69
CA ILE A 147 -2.08 -16.29 -15.10
C ILE A 147 -1.56 -15.76 -13.77
N HIS A 148 -1.07 -16.65 -12.93
CA HIS A 148 -0.59 -16.30 -11.59
C HIS A 148 0.92 -16.18 -11.57
N LEU A 149 1.43 -15.42 -10.61
CA LEU A 149 2.84 -15.11 -10.51
C LEU A 149 3.59 -16.09 -9.60
N THR A 150 4.86 -16.27 -9.89
CA THR A 150 5.81 -16.92 -8.98
C THR A 150 6.14 -16.00 -7.80
N SER A 151 6.82 -16.54 -6.78
CA SER A 151 7.34 -15.73 -5.66
C SER A 151 8.30 -14.63 -6.14
N GLU A 152 9.05 -14.89 -7.23
CA GLU A 152 9.92 -13.92 -7.88
C GLU A 152 9.09 -12.81 -8.56
N GLY A 153 8.00 -13.17 -9.26
CA GLY A 153 7.08 -12.20 -9.83
C GLY A 153 6.46 -11.27 -8.80
N HIS A 154 6.04 -11.80 -7.65
CA HIS A 154 5.57 -10.97 -6.54
C HIS A 154 6.67 -10.08 -5.94
N ALA A 155 7.91 -10.56 -5.86
CA ALA A 155 9.04 -9.74 -5.40
C ALA A 155 9.33 -8.59 -6.37
N MET A 156 9.25 -8.84 -7.68
CA MET A 156 9.39 -7.82 -8.72
C MET A 156 8.33 -6.72 -8.56
N ILE A 157 7.05 -7.07 -8.40
CA ILE A 157 5.98 -6.08 -8.17
C ILE A 157 6.28 -5.23 -6.93
N ALA A 158 6.65 -5.87 -5.81
CA ALA A 158 6.95 -5.16 -4.57
C ALA A 158 8.13 -4.19 -4.74
N ALA A 159 9.19 -4.60 -5.43
CA ALA A 159 10.35 -3.77 -5.73
C ALA A 159 10.00 -2.58 -6.63
N THR A 160 9.12 -2.76 -7.61
CA THR A 160 8.61 -1.69 -8.49
C THR A 160 7.73 -0.70 -7.73
N LEU A 161 6.91 -1.17 -6.80
CA LEU A 161 6.01 -0.33 -6.00
C LEU A 161 6.74 0.49 -4.94
N LEU A 162 7.82 -0.03 -4.36
CA LEU A 162 8.57 0.64 -3.28
C LEU A 162 8.93 2.11 -3.61
N PRO A 163 9.64 2.45 -4.71
CA PRO A 163 9.97 3.83 -5.00
C PRO A 163 8.73 4.69 -5.31
N ARG A 164 7.64 4.09 -5.82
CA ARG A 164 6.37 4.80 -6.05
C ARG A 164 5.74 5.20 -4.72
N ILE A 165 5.67 4.29 -3.75
CA ILE A 165 5.20 4.58 -2.38
C ILE A 165 6.06 5.66 -1.74
N MET A 166 7.39 5.53 -1.79
CA MET A 166 8.32 6.53 -1.23
C MET A 166 8.13 7.92 -1.86
N THR A 167 7.91 7.99 -3.18
CA THR A 167 7.60 9.25 -3.86
C THR A 167 6.24 9.81 -3.42
N THR A 168 5.24 8.94 -3.25
CA THR A 168 3.89 9.31 -2.83
C THR A 168 3.86 9.89 -1.42
N ILE A 169 4.65 9.37 -0.47
CA ILE A 169 4.72 9.90 0.91
C ILE A 169 5.53 11.20 1.01
N ASN A 170 6.58 11.36 0.20
CA ASN A 170 7.46 12.55 0.26
C ASN A 170 6.85 13.79 -0.41
N ARG A 171 5.81 13.62 -1.23
CA ARG A 171 5.03 14.75 -1.75
C ARG A 171 4.05 15.20 -0.66
N HIS A 172 4.45 16.20 0.12
CA HIS A 172 3.54 16.97 0.96
C HIS A 172 2.53 17.71 0.05
N PRO A 173 1.24 17.78 0.42
CA PRO A 173 0.30 18.69 -0.22
C PRO A 173 0.70 20.16 0.01
#